data_AF-A0AAD6YC03-F1
#
_entry.id   AF-A0AAD6YC03-F1
#
_cell.length_a   1.000
_cell.length_b   1.000
_cell.length_c   1.000
_cell.angle_alpha   90.00
_cell.angle_beta   90.00
_cell.angle_gamma   90.00
#
_symmetry.space_group_name_H-M   'P 1'
#
loop_
_entity.id
_entity.type
_entity.pdbx_description
1 polymer ?
#
loop_
_entity_poly.entity_id
_entity_poly.type
_entity_poly.pdbx_seq_one_letter_code
_entity_poly.pdbx_strand_id
1 'polypeptide(L)'
;MPAPGSPPFDWGVPNVSVPLPSSRNSIPATPRPLPELTFDPVSVYDVRRHLGAGVPLFNRLRHRYSAADLAFLASGASEDSNHLVQPDEFFPEYWHLYDSQPAGTPGQVARREFADRCRRLLCDVATKYDRATAGTTFIVHVNGTMVPNSPLVPERLKAHVYLPPHFLAHHPEVTPAVAFLVQMVIEQIGIPTARDWRTKAQKVWNLTQTGRVVPVTLPRMLVPSPINPRSSQYLFPGRPWNQLAAPTAVPGPTLPGLEPFDEEDLVIFDIDQVTDMATAVARMKAAEAENKELRETIESLQALNAQMQLDFQDRERSLNEELEMMTTSVFLFRLPPTPSRRRAPPTYVASPTTPALYGLTSPRRGIASAPLNTALTDDFLEFHALSSLRDAVILILRHISSVHWKDELAQLNNMPADLVEGLANAMDEDVHDL
;
A
#
# COMPACT_ATOMS: atom_id res chain seq x y z
N MET A 1 21.40 -22.33 5.69
CA MET A 1 22.26 -21.27 5.10
C MET A 1 22.78 -21.78 3.76
N PRO A 2 22.59 -21.07 2.65
CA PRO A 2 23.25 -21.42 1.40
C PRO A 2 24.77 -21.27 1.56
N ALA A 3 25.54 -22.17 0.94
CA ALA A 3 26.99 -22.17 1.05
C ALA A 3 27.59 -20.88 0.46
N PRO A 4 28.64 -20.29 1.09
CA PRO A 4 29.37 -19.19 0.49
C PRO A 4 29.93 -19.65 -0.87
N GLY A 5 29.44 -19.05 -1.96
CA GLY A 5 29.77 -19.44 -3.33
C GLY A 5 28.62 -20.04 -4.15
N SER A 6 27.41 -20.14 -3.59
CA SER A 6 26.22 -20.47 -4.39
C SER A 6 26.03 -19.40 -5.48
N PRO A 7 25.85 -19.78 -6.77
CA PRO A 7 25.68 -18.81 -7.85
C PRO A 7 24.49 -17.88 -7.55
N PRO A 8 24.55 -16.60 -7.99
CA PRO A 8 23.38 -15.73 -7.91
C PRO A 8 22.19 -16.47 -8.54
N PHE A 9 21.02 -16.38 -7.90
CA PHE A 9 19.78 -17.05 -8.32
C PHE A 9 19.72 -17.20 -9.84
N ASP A 10 19.79 -18.45 -10.31
CA ASP A 10 19.78 -18.75 -11.74
C ASP A 10 18.36 -18.50 -12.24
N TRP A 11 18.18 -17.42 -12.99
CA TRP A 11 16.91 -17.05 -13.60
C TRP A 11 16.50 -18.00 -14.73
N GLY A 12 17.27 -19.08 -14.97
CA GLY A 12 17.14 -19.92 -16.15
C GLY A 12 17.61 -19.21 -17.42
N VAL A 13 18.23 -18.03 -17.27
CA VAL A 13 18.76 -17.25 -18.39
C VAL A 13 20.16 -16.75 -18.06
N PRO A 14 21.19 -17.19 -18.79
CA PRO A 14 22.55 -16.75 -18.54
C PRO A 14 22.70 -15.23 -18.71
N ASN A 15 23.47 -14.60 -17.81
CA ASN A 15 23.88 -13.18 -17.85
C ASN A 15 22.85 -12.12 -17.41
N VAL A 16 21.79 -12.47 -16.67
CA VAL A 16 20.91 -11.47 -16.03
C VAL A 16 21.28 -11.26 -14.57
N SER A 17 21.70 -10.04 -14.24
CA SER A 17 21.84 -9.60 -12.85
C SER A 17 20.80 -8.53 -12.57
N VAL A 18 19.69 -8.94 -11.96
CA VAL A 18 18.81 -7.99 -11.28
C VAL A 18 19.57 -7.49 -10.04
N PRO A 19 19.63 -6.17 -9.78
CA PRO A 19 20.28 -5.66 -8.58
C PRO A 19 19.65 -6.32 -7.36
N LEU A 20 20.44 -7.16 -6.68
CA LEU A 20 20.02 -7.78 -5.44
C LEU A 20 19.85 -6.66 -4.40
N PRO A 21 18.78 -6.68 -3.58
CA PRO A 21 18.72 -5.83 -2.41
C PRO A 21 19.96 -6.07 -1.53
N SER A 22 20.39 -5.03 -0.83
CA SER A 22 21.61 -5.02 0.00
C SER A 22 21.60 -6.13 1.07
N SER A 23 20.42 -6.59 1.48
CA SER A 23 20.20 -7.76 2.34
C SER A 23 20.24 -9.07 1.53
N ARG A 24 21.43 -9.47 1.05
CA ARG A 24 21.60 -10.75 0.32
C ARG A 24 21.13 -11.99 1.09
N ASN A 25 21.07 -11.93 2.43
CA ASN A 25 20.73 -13.07 3.27
C ASN A 25 19.22 -13.33 3.40
N SER A 26 18.35 -12.48 2.83
CA SER A 26 16.90 -12.54 3.03
C SER A 26 16.08 -12.71 1.76
N ILE A 27 16.71 -13.03 0.61
CA ILE A 27 15.95 -13.20 -0.64
C ILE A 27 15.46 -14.65 -0.71
N PRO A 28 14.13 -14.90 -0.60
CA PRO A 28 13.58 -16.26 -0.67
C PRO A 28 13.80 -16.87 -2.06
N ALA A 29 13.98 -18.20 -2.10
CA ALA A 29 14.16 -18.95 -3.35
C ALA A 29 12.96 -18.79 -4.29
N THR A 30 11.76 -18.58 -3.74
CA THR A 30 10.53 -18.28 -4.49
C THR A 30 10.12 -16.83 -4.23
N PRO A 31 9.64 -16.08 -5.24
CA PRO A 31 9.12 -14.74 -5.00
C PRO A 31 7.90 -14.81 -4.06
N ARG A 32 7.75 -13.83 -3.16
CA ARG A 32 6.53 -13.71 -2.35
C ARG A 32 5.31 -13.50 -3.25
N PRO A 33 4.14 -14.07 -2.95
CA PRO A 33 2.90 -13.82 -3.72
C PRO A 33 2.62 -12.32 -3.91
N LEU A 34 2.08 -11.94 -5.07
CA LEU A 34 1.76 -10.53 -5.39
C LEU A 34 0.94 -9.81 -4.30
N PRO A 35 -0.10 -10.42 -3.68
CA PRO A 35 -0.87 -9.77 -2.62
C PRO A 35 -0.10 -9.52 -1.31
N GLU A 36 1.03 -10.20 -1.11
CA GLU A 36 1.87 -10.08 0.09
C GLU A 36 3.02 -9.07 -0.09
N LEU A 37 3.12 -8.47 -1.28
CA LEU A 37 4.15 -7.47 -1.57
C LEU A 37 3.80 -6.15 -0.90
N THR A 38 4.78 -5.55 -0.23
CA THR A 38 4.65 -4.27 0.49
C THR A 38 5.56 -3.21 -0.15
N PHE A 39 5.49 -1.97 0.31
CA PHE A 39 6.28 -0.88 -0.28
C PHE A 39 7.75 -0.87 0.19
N ASP A 40 8.54 -1.87 -0.24
CA ASP A 40 9.93 -2.05 0.15
C ASP A 40 10.85 -2.56 -0.98
N PRO A 41 12.19 -2.44 -0.87
CA PRO A 41 13.13 -2.86 -1.92
C PRO A 41 13.07 -4.35 -2.31
N VAL A 42 12.74 -5.24 -1.37
CA VAL A 42 12.60 -6.69 -1.65
C VAL A 42 11.33 -6.93 -2.43
N SER A 43 10.23 -6.26 -2.11
CA SER A 43 8.98 -6.36 -2.88
C SER A 43 9.14 -5.86 -4.31
N VAL A 44 9.90 -4.77 -4.54
CA VAL A 44 10.23 -4.31 -5.91
C VAL A 44 10.96 -5.40 -6.70
N TYR A 45 11.86 -6.11 -6.04
CA TYR A 45 12.58 -7.24 -6.65
C TYR A 45 11.64 -8.40 -6.95
N ASP A 46 10.70 -8.74 -6.05
CA ASP A 46 9.72 -9.79 -6.25
C ASP A 46 8.67 -9.44 -7.33
N VAL A 47 8.26 -8.17 -7.48
CA VAL A 47 7.44 -7.72 -8.62
C VAL A 47 8.13 -8.07 -9.93
N ARG A 48 9.42 -7.76 -10.05
CA ARG A 48 10.22 -8.11 -11.25
C ARG A 48 10.27 -9.61 -11.50
N ARG A 49 10.28 -10.43 -10.45
CA ARG A 49 10.24 -11.90 -10.58
C ARG A 49 8.93 -12.40 -11.16
N HIS A 50 7.81 -11.81 -10.74
CA HIS A 50 6.48 -12.17 -11.24
C HIS A 50 6.23 -11.69 -12.66
N LEU A 51 6.58 -10.43 -12.97
CA LEU A 51 6.33 -9.84 -14.29
C LEU A 51 7.30 -10.35 -15.38
N GLY A 52 8.30 -11.13 -14.99
CA GLY A 52 9.33 -11.63 -15.88
C GLY A 52 10.32 -10.54 -16.31
N ALA A 53 11.47 -11.01 -16.81
CA ALA A 53 12.47 -10.16 -17.45
C ALA A 53 12.76 -10.74 -18.84
N GLY A 54 12.14 -10.18 -19.88
CA GLY A 54 12.61 -10.36 -21.25
C GLY A 54 14.05 -9.84 -21.35
N VAL A 55 15.02 -10.76 -21.35
CA VAL A 55 16.42 -10.52 -20.96
C VAL A 55 17.15 -9.40 -21.70
N PRO A 56 17.08 -9.30 -23.05
CA PRO A 56 17.75 -8.21 -23.75
C PRO A 56 17.11 -6.85 -23.47
N LEU A 57 15.79 -6.83 -23.32
CA LEU A 57 15.04 -5.59 -23.16
C LEU A 57 15.17 -5.03 -21.75
N PHE A 58 15.20 -5.89 -20.73
CA PHE A 58 15.38 -5.48 -19.35
C PHE A 58 16.69 -4.72 -19.15
N ASN A 59 17.82 -5.27 -19.63
CA ASN A 59 19.12 -4.61 -19.48
C ASN A 59 19.16 -3.26 -20.20
N ARG A 60 18.53 -3.15 -21.38
CA ARG A 60 18.46 -1.89 -22.14
C ARG A 60 17.53 -0.85 -21.49
N LEU A 61 16.42 -1.27 -20.89
CA LEU A 61 15.38 -0.41 -20.33
C LEU A 61 15.30 -0.48 -18.80
N ARG A 62 16.40 -0.84 -18.14
CA ARG A 62 16.43 -1.13 -16.69
C ARG A 62 15.81 -0.03 -15.85
N HIS A 63 16.10 1.24 -16.15
CA HIS A 63 15.52 2.38 -15.43
C HIS A 63 14.00 2.46 -15.56
N ARG A 64 13.43 2.14 -16.73
CA ARG A 64 11.98 2.13 -16.96
C ARG A 64 11.31 0.98 -16.24
N TYR A 65 11.93 -0.20 -16.28
CA TYR A 65 11.44 -1.36 -15.56
C TYR A 65 11.47 -1.14 -14.05
N SER A 66 12.56 -0.58 -13.50
CA SER A 66 12.62 -0.21 -12.08
C SER A 66 11.58 0.84 -11.69
N ALA A 67 11.30 1.81 -12.57
CA ALA A 67 10.25 2.80 -12.36
C ALA A 67 8.85 2.16 -12.39
N ALA A 68 8.60 1.24 -13.33
CA ALA A 68 7.36 0.48 -13.43
C ALA A 68 7.13 -0.42 -12.21
N ASP A 69 8.17 -1.09 -11.70
CA ASP A 69 8.07 -1.94 -10.51
C ASP A 69 7.70 -1.11 -9.25
N LEU A 70 8.25 0.10 -9.13
CA LEU A 70 7.87 1.04 -8.07
C LEU A 70 6.45 1.57 -8.25
N ALA A 71 6.07 1.91 -9.48
CA ALA A 71 4.72 2.38 -9.79
C ALA A 71 3.67 1.31 -9.52
N PHE A 72 3.98 0.04 -9.80
CA PHE A 72 3.14 -1.10 -9.49
C PHE A 72 2.80 -1.16 -7.99
N LEU A 73 3.82 -1.05 -7.12
CA LEU A 73 3.63 -1.07 -5.67
C LEU A 73 2.99 0.21 -5.10
N ALA A 74 3.16 1.35 -5.79
CA ALA A 74 2.56 2.62 -5.36
C ALA A 74 1.11 2.79 -5.85
N SER A 75 0.66 1.96 -6.79
CA SER A 75 -0.67 2.07 -7.40
C SER A 75 -1.75 1.92 -6.34
N GLY A 76 -2.71 2.86 -6.32
CA GLY A 76 -3.81 2.86 -5.34
C GLY A 76 -3.45 3.44 -3.96
N ALA A 77 -2.18 3.78 -3.70
CA ALA A 77 -1.76 4.31 -2.39
C ALA A 77 -2.34 5.70 -2.05
N SER A 78 -3.06 6.35 -2.96
CA SER A 78 -3.82 7.58 -2.69
C SER A 78 -5.30 7.33 -2.38
N GLU A 79 -5.77 6.08 -2.51
CA GLU A 79 -7.18 5.66 -2.41
C GLU A 79 -7.35 4.44 -1.48
N ASP A 80 -6.28 4.01 -0.80
CA ASP A 80 -6.26 2.82 0.05
C ASP A 80 -6.94 3.01 1.42
N SER A 81 -7.45 4.21 1.70
CA SER A 81 -8.06 4.60 2.98
C SER A 81 -7.14 4.47 4.20
N ASN A 82 -5.84 4.27 4.00
CA ASN A 82 -4.84 4.07 5.06
C ASN A 82 -4.00 5.35 5.28
N HIS A 83 -4.64 6.52 5.20
CA HIS A 83 -3.96 7.82 5.33
C HIS A 83 -3.96 8.36 6.77
N LEU A 84 -4.69 7.72 7.68
CA LEU A 84 -4.80 8.12 9.07
C LEU A 84 -3.94 7.21 9.93
N VAL A 85 -2.94 7.80 10.60
CA VAL A 85 -2.08 7.11 11.56
C VAL A 85 -2.16 7.85 12.89
N GLN A 86 -2.03 7.12 14.00
CA GLN A 86 -2.00 7.74 15.31
C GLN A 86 -0.88 8.80 15.38
N PRO A 87 -1.09 9.91 16.10
CA PRO A 87 -0.14 11.03 16.13
C PRO A 87 1.29 10.66 16.51
N ASP A 88 1.48 9.55 17.22
CA ASP A 88 2.74 9.07 17.74
C ASP A 88 3.27 7.78 17.09
N GLU A 89 2.67 7.36 15.98
CA GLU A 89 3.06 6.19 15.22
C GLU A 89 3.57 6.54 13.82
N PHE A 90 4.42 5.67 13.26
CA PHE A 90 4.78 5.72 11.85
C PHE A 90 3.77 4.91 11.03
N PHE A 91 3.61 5.26 9.76
CA PHE A 91 2.90 4.42 8.80
C PHE A 91 3.49 3.00 8.76
N PRO A 92 2.67 1.93 8.63
CA PRO A 92 3.16 0.56 8.56
C PRO A 92 4.26 0.35 7.51
N GLU A 93 4.15 1.00 6.35
CA GLU A 93 5.12 0.94 5.25
C GLU A 93 6.50 1.46 5.67
N TYR A 94 6.55 2.42 6.59
CA TYR A 94 7.81 2.90 7.14
C TYR A 94 8.54 1.79 7.91
N TRP A 95 7.81 0.98 8.70
CA TRP A 95 8.35 -0.16 9.42
C TRP A 95 8.79 -1.27 8.47
N HIS A 96 7.97 -1.61 7.48
CA HIS A 96 8.36 -2.59 6.45
C HIS A 96 9.64 -2.19 5.72
N LEU A 97 9.78 -0.91 5.36
CA LEU A 97 11.00 -0.38 4.77
C LEU A 97 12.19 -0.41 5.75
N TYR A 98 11.95 -0.24 7.05
CA TYR A 98 13.02 -0.30 8.05
C TYR A 98 13.51 -1.73 8.29
N ASP A 99 12.58 -2.65 8.52
CA ASP A 99 12.84 -4.04 8.91
C ASP A 99 13.34 -4.91 7.76
N SER A 100 12.98 -4.58 6.52
CA SER A 100 13.48 -5.27 5.32
C SER A 100 14.95 -4.97 5.01
N GLN A 101 15.55 -3.97 5.65
CA GLN A 101 16.90 -3.49 5.34
C GLN A 101 17.91 -3.84 6.44
N PRO A 102 19.20 -4.04 6.09
CA PRO A 102 20.24 -4.31 7.09
C PRO A 102 20.32 -3.20 8.15
N ALA A 103 20.66 -3.55 9.38
CA ALA A 103 20.89 -2.53 10.41
C ALA A 103 22.09 -1.62 10.07
N GLY A 104 22.10 -0.42 10.66
CA GLY A 104 23.23 0.52 10.56
C GLY A 104 23.34 1.24 9.21
N THR A 105 24.57 1.63 8.86
CA THR A 105 24.88 2.42 7.66
C THR A 105 24.39 1.80 6.35
N PRO A 106 24.54 0.48 6.10
CA PRO A 106 24.07 -0.11 4.85
C PRO A 106 22.56 0.02 4.63
N GLY A 107 21.74 -0.22 5.65
CA GLY A 107 20.29 -0.01 5.54
C GLY A 107 19.91 1.45 5.43
N GLN A 108 20.64 2.35 6.11
CA GLN A 108 20.42 3.79 5.94
C GLN A 108 20.64 4.22 4.48
N VAL A 109 21.71 3.74 3.84
CA VAL A 109 21.99 3.99 2.43
C VAL A 109 20.89 3.39 1.55
N ALA A 110 20.50 2.15 1.79
CA ALA A 110 19.46 1.47 1.00
C ALA A 110 18.10 2.18 1.08
N ARG A 111 17.67 2.58 2.28
CA ARG A 111 16.42 3.34 2.48
C ARG A 111 16.47 4.70 1.80
N ARG A 112 17.60 5.40 1.88
CA ARG A 112 17.80 6.68 1.17
C ARG A 112 17.71 6.48 -0.33
N GLU A 113 18.38 5.48 -0.88
CA GLU A 113 18.33 5.17 -2.31
C GLU A 113 16.92 4.81 -2.77
N PHE A 114 16.18 4.03 -1.97
CA PHE A 114 14.78 3.72 -2.23
C PHE A 114 13.92 4.98 -2.28
N ALA A 115 13.98 5.83 -1.25
CA ALA A 115 13.27 7.11 -1.23
C ALA A 115 13.65 8.01 -2.41
N ASP A 116 14.93 8.07 -2.78
CA ASP A 116 15.41 8.83 -3.94
C ASP A 116 14.89 8.28 -5.28
N ARG A 117 14.62 6.97 -5.39
CA ARG A 117 13.98 6.38 -6.57
C ARG A 117 12.49 6.72 -6.62
N CYS A 118 11.77 6.65 -5.51
CA CYS A 118 10.37 7.05 -5.44
C CYS A 118 10.19 8.53 -5.80
N ARG A 119 11.05 9.40 -5.27
CA ARG A 119 11.07 10.83 -5.59
C ARG A 119 11.34 11.09 -7.08
N ARG A 120 12.26 10.33 -7.69
CA ARG A 120 12.53 10.42 -9.13
C ARG A 120 11.32 10.00 -9.96
N LEU A 121 10.67 8.88 -9.61
CA LEU A 121 9.44 8.43 -10.26
C LEU A 121 8.35 9.52 -10.18
N LEU A 122 8.12 10.12 -9.01
CA LEU A 122 7.16 11.21 -8.84
C LEU A 122 7.46 12.39 -9.77
N CYS A 123 8.72 12.81 -9.87
CA CYS A 123 9.12 13.90 -10.78
C CYS A 123 8.98 13.52 -12.25
N ASP A 124 9.26 12.28 -12.62
CA ASP A 124 9.13 11.78 -13.99
C ASP A 124 7.65 11.76 -14.43
N VAL A 125 6.75 11.32 -13.53
CA VAL A 125 5.30 11.34 -13.75
C VAL A 125 4.78 12.78 -13.87
N ALA A 126 5.18 13.67 -12.95
CA ALA A 126 4.82 15.10 -13.04
C ALA A 126 5.30 15.75 -14.35
N THR A 127 6.53 15.44 -14.78
CA THR A 127 7.06 15.90 -16.07
C THR A 127 6.23 15.41 -17.24
N LYS A 128 5.79 14.15 -17.21
CA LYS A 128 4.94 13.58 -18.27
C LYS A 128 3.56 14.21 -18.26
N TYR A 129 3.00 14.46 -17.07
CA TYR A 129 1.73 15.14 -16.90
C TYR A 129 1.78 16.55 -17.48
N ASP A 130 2.76 17.37 -17.10
CA ASP A 130 2.96 18.73 -17.62
C ASP A 130 3.05 18.75 -19.15
N ARG A 131 3.77 17.80 -19.75
CA ARG A 131 3.89 17.69 -21.21
C ARG A 131 2.59 17.27 -21.88
N ALA A 132 1.79 16.43 -21.23
CA ALA A 132 0.53 15.94 -21.77
C ALA A 132 -0.58 16.99 -21.69
N THR A 133 -0.55 17.85 -20.66
CA THR A 133 -1.60 18.84 -20.40
C THR A 133 -1.21 20.27 -20.77
N ALA A 134 0.04 20.49 -21.22
CA ALA A 134 0.66 21.80 -21.33
C ALA A 134 0.61 22.61 -20.02
N GLY A 135 0.53 21.91 -18.89
CA GLY A 135 0.46 22.50 -17.55
C GLY A 135 1.83 22.73 -16.90
N THR A 136 1.80 23.24 -15.67
CA THR A 136 2.98 23.38 -14.82
C THR A 136 2.67 22.80 -13.44
N THR A 137 3.37 21.74 -13.07
CA THR A 137 3.27 21.11 -11.75
C THR A 137 4.36 21.65 -10.83
N PHE A 138 4.01 21.91 -9.57
CA PHE A 138 4.93 22.32 -8.53
C PHE A 138 4.84 21.36 -7.35
N ILE A 139 5.93 20.68 -7.02
CA ILE A 139 5.98 19.70 -5.91
C ILE A 139 7.04 20.14 -4.92
N VAL A 140 6.68 20.20 -3.65
CA VAL A 140 7.60 20.48 -2.54
C VAL A 140 7.54 19.32 -1.56
N HIS A 141 8.68 18.67 -1.33
CA HIS A 141 8.81 17.60 -0.35
C HIS A 141 9.89 17.94 0.67
N VAL A 142 9.54 17.92 1.95
CA VAL A 142 10.48 18.11 3.07
C VAL A 142 10.59 16.80 3.83
N ASN A 143 11.83 16.34 4.03
CA ASN A 143 12.06 15.14 4.83
C ASN A 143 12.05 15.49 6.33
N GLY A 144 11.29 14.75 7.13
CA GLY A 144 11.24 14.90 8.59
C GLY A 144 12.50 14.41 9.31
N THR A 145 13.33 13.57 8.68
CA THR A 145 14.54 13.07 9.32
C THR A 145 15.57 14.18 9.50
N MET A 146 16.04 14.38 10.73
CA MET A 146 17.12 15.31 11.05
C MET A 146 18.26 14.59 11.75
N VAL A 147 19.44 15.21 11.77
CA VAL A 147 20.55 14.75 12.61
C VAL A 147 20.08 14.73 14.07
N PRO A 148 20.26 13.64 14.82
CA PRO A 148 19.92 13.58 16.24
C PRO A 148 20.44 14.80 17.00
N ASN A 149 19.60 15.34 17.90
CA ASN A 149 19.90 16.51 18.72
C ASN A 149 20.15 17.83 17.97
N SER A 150 19.95 17.87 16.65
CA SER A 150 20.01 19.14 15.91
C SER A 150 18.86 20.08 16.32
N PRO A 151 19.07 21.41 16.31
CA PRO A 151 18.00 22.37 16.56
C PRO A 151 16.86 22.22 15.54
N LEU A 152 15.60 22.26 16.00
CA LEU A 152 14.41 22.30 15.14
C LEU A 152 14.21 23.71 14.59
N VAL A 153 15.06 24.08 13.63
CA VAL A 153 15.01 25.39 12.96
C VAL A 153 15.03 25.20 11.44
N PRO A 154 14.34 26.05 10.66
CA PRO A 154 14.20 25.90 9.22
C PRO A 154 15.53 25.74 8.48
N GLU A 155 16.59 26.41 8.92
CA GLU A 155 17.95 26.40 8.36
C GLU A 155 18.57 24.99 8.32
N ARG A 156 18.06 24.06 9.12
CA ARG A 156 18.52 22.67 9.19
C ARG A 156 17.74 21.73 8.28
N LEU A 157 16.65 22.21 7.70
CA LEU A 157 15.81 21.44 6.79
C LEU A 157 16.18 21.76 5.33
N LYS A 158 15.82 20.82 4.46
CA LYS A 158 15.95 20.96 3.02
C LYS A 158 14.67 20.49 2.37
N ALA A 159 14.19 21.25 1.39
CA ALA A 159 13.08 20.85 0.54
C ALA A 159 13.62 20.35 -0.80
N HIS A 160 13.16 19.18 -1.21
CA HIS A 160 13.29 18.70 -2.57
C HIS A 160 12.12 19.24 -3.38
N VAL A 161 12.42 19.99 -4.43
CA VAL A 161 11.41 20.69 -5.21
C VAL A 161 11.47 20.24 -6.66
N TYR A 162 10.31 19.96 -7.25
CA TYR A 162 10.14 19.83 -8.69
C TYR A 162 9.46 21.08 -9.23
N LEU A 163 10.04 21.65 -10.29
CA LEU A 163 9.44 22.73 -11.07
C LEU A 163 10.05 22.69 -12.49
N PRO A 164 9.27 22.82 -13.58
CA PRO A 164 9.83 22.80 -14.92
C PRO A 164 10.81 23.97 -15.15
N PRO A 165 12.08 23.73 -15.56
CA PRO A 165 13.06 24.80 -15.72
C PRO A 165 12.66 25.84 -16.77
N HIS A 166 11.91 25.43 -17.81
CA HIS A 166 11.42 26.33 -18.85
C HIS A 166 10.43 27.35 -18.28
N PHE A 167 9.60 26.96 -17.31
CA PHE A 167 8.66 27.88 -16.65
C PHE A 167 9.42 29.02 -15.97
N LEU A 168 10.44 28.70 -15.16
CA LEU A 168 11.27 29.73 -14.51
C LEU A 168 12.08 30.58 -15.49
N ALA A 169 12.48 30.02 -16.63
CA ALA A 169 13.20 30.76 -17.67
C ALA A 169 12.30 31.79 -18.37
N HIS A 170 11.01 31.46 -18.57
CA HIS A 170 10.03 32.35 -19.17
C HIS A 170 9.40 33.33 -18.18
N HIS A 171 9.35 32.96 -16.89
CA HIS A 171 8.72 33.74 -15.82
C HIS A 171 9.69 34.04 -14.67
N PRO A 172 10.80 34.76 -14.91
CA PRO A 172 11.77 35.08 -13.87
C PRO A 172 11.15 35.88 -12.70
N GLU A 173 10.10 36.66 -12.96
CA GLU A 173 9.32 37.42 -11.97
C GLU A 173 8.66 36.55 -10.90
N VAL A 174 8.43 35.27 -11.17
CA VAL A 174 7.81 34.32 -10.23
C VAL A 174 8.83 33.72 -9.24
N THR A 175 10.14 33.92 -9.48
CA THR A 175 11.23 33.40 -8.64
C THR A 175 11.07 33.75 -7.14
N PRO A 176 10.75 35.01 -6.75
CA PRO A 176 10.53 35.35 -5.34
C PRO A 176 9.34 34.61 -4.73
N ALA A 177 8.24 34.46 -5.48
CA ALA A 177 7.05 33.74 -5.03
C ALA A 177 7.33 32.25 -4.83
N VAL A 178 8.06 31.61 -5.75
CA VAL A 178 8.50 30.21 -5.59
C VAL A 178 9.36 30.05 -4.36
N ALA A 179 10.37 30.90 -4.18
CA ALA A 179 11.24 30.84 -3.00
C ALA A 179 10.45 31.04 -1.69
N PHE A 180 9.50 31.98 -1.68
CA PHE A 180 8.60 32.21 -0.55
C PHE A 180 7.74 30.98 -0.24
N LEU A 181 7.08 30.38 -1.24
CA LEU A 181 6.24 29.19 -1.06
C LEU A 181 7.05 28.01 -0.52
N VAL A 182 8.25 27.76 -1.06
CA VAL A 182 9.12 26.68 -0.55
C VAL A 182 9.51 26.93 0.90
N GLN A 183 9.91 28.17 1.23
CA GLN A 183 10.28 28.53 2.60
C GLN A 183 9.09 28.40 3.55
N MET A 184 7.91 28.86 3.14
CA MET A 184 6.66 28.69 3.89
C MET A 184 6.37 27.21 4.16
N VAL A 185 6.54 26.33 3.17
CA VAL A 185 6.38 24.87 3.36
C VAL A 185 7.42 24.33 4.36
N ILE A 186 8.69 24.75 4.27
CA ILE A 186 9.73 24.34 5.24
C ILE A 186 9.35 24.77 6.66
N GLU A 187 8.92 26.01 6.84
CA GLU A 187 8.56 26.59 8.13
C GLU A 187 7.29 25.97 8.72
N GLN A 188 6.20 25.94 7.95
CA GLN A 188 4.88 25.59 8.43
C GLN A 188 4.59 24.08 8.39
N ILE A 189 5.21 23.33 7.48
CA ILE A 189 5.00 21.88 7.32
C ILE A 189 6.26 21.12 7.73
N GLY A 190 7.43 21.56 7.26
CA GLY A 190 8.70 20.88 7.50
C GLY A 190 9.08 20.80 8.98
N ILE A 191 8.95 21.90 9.72
CA ILE A 191 9.30 21.94 11.15
C ILE A 191 8.38 21.04 11.99
N PRO A 192 7.04 21.11 11.88
CA PRO A 192 6.17 20.13 12.52
C PRO A 192 6.49 18.69 12.11
N THR A 193 6.68 18.42 10.82
CA THR A 193 7.03 17.07 10.32
C THR A 193 8.30 16.53 10.99
N ALA A 194 9.34 17.36 11.12
CA ALA A 194 10.59 16.97 11.75
C ALA A 194 10.49 16.81 13.28
N ARG A 195 9.63 17.62 13.92
CA ARG A 195 9.29 17.48 15.33
C ARG A 195 8.57 16.15 15.58
N ASP A 196 7.54 15.85 14.80
CA ASP A 196 6.76 14.62 14.93
C ASP A 196 7.62 13.40 14.67
N TRP A 197 8.42 13.43 13.59
CA TRP A 197 9.38 12.36 13.32
C TRP A 197 10.32 12.13 14.51
N ARG A 198 10.86 13.20 15.12
CA ARG A 198 11.75 13.11 16.29
C ARG A 198 11.04 12.49 17.49
N THR A 199 9.83 12.94 17.81
CA THR A 199 9.03 12.42 18.93
C THR A 199 8.77 10.93 18.74
N LYS A 200 8.32 10.51 17.54
CA LYS A 200 8.09 9.11 17.19
C LYS A 200 9.39 8.30 17.26
N ALA A 201 10.48 8.84 16.70
CA ALA A 201 11.78 8.18 16.68
C ALA A 201 12.38 7.98 18.07
N GLN A 202 12.20 8.92 19.00
CA GLN A 202 12.71 8.79 20.38
C GLN A 202 12.04 7.67 21.16
N LYS A 203 10.81 7.27 20.81
CA LYS A 203 10.12 6.14 21.43
C LYS A 203 10.74 4.80 21.04
N VAL A 204 11.28 4.70 19.82
CA VAL A 204 11.75 3.42 19.26
C VAL A 204 13.26 3.31 19.22
N TRP A 205 13.97 4.41 19.04
CA TRP A 205 15.42 4.44 18.95
C TRP A 205 16.04 5.36 20.00
N ASN A 206 17.13 4.88 20.61
CA ASN A 206 17.93 5.72 21.48
C ASN A 206 18.81 6.66 20.64
N LEU A 207 18.33 7.89 20.42
CA LEU A 207 18.99 8.92 19.60
C LEU A 207 20.19 9.58 20.31
N THR A 208 21.14 8.78 20.82
CA THR A 208 22.30 9.27 21.60
C THR A 208 23.38 9.95 20.79
N GLN A 209 23.28 9.97 19.46
CA GLN A 209 24.31 10.55 18.61
C GLN A 209 24.42 12.05 18.86
N THR A 210 25.52 12.46 19.50
CA THR A 210 25.91 13.86 19.65
C THR A 210 26.61 14.29 18.36
N GLY A 211 25.80 14.61 17.34
CA GLY A 211 26.31 15.17 16.10
C GLY A 211 26.99 16.52 16.35
N ARG A 212 28.19 16.72 15.80
CA ARG A 212 28.80 18.05 15.75
C ARG A 212 27.83 18.97 14.99
N VAL A 213 27.40 20.04 15.66
CA VAL A 213 26.56 21.07 15.04
C VAL A 213 27.40 21.78 13.96
N VAL A 214 27.25 21.35 12.71
CA VAL A 214 27.93 21.99 11.58
C VAL A 214 27.29 23.36 11.34
N PRO A 215 28.04 24.47 11.22
CA PRO A 215 27.46 25.77 10.87
C PRO A 215 26.64 25.68 9.58
N VAL A 216 25.46 26.30 9.55
CA VAL A 216 24.65 26.34 8.32
C VAL A 216 25.16 27.48 7.44
N THR A 217 25.53 27.16 6.21
CA THR A 217 25.80 28.17 5.18
C THR A 217 24.46 28.64 4.61
N LEU A 218 24.15 29.93 4.81
CA LEU A 218 22.91 30.50 4.28
C LEU A 218 22.93 30.56 2.75
N PRO A 219 21.84 30.15 2.07
CA PRO A 219 21.73 30.26 0.63
C PRO A 219 21.74 31.72 0.16
N ARG A 220 22.61 32.02 -0.81
CA ARG A 220 22.69 33.36 -1.44
C ARG A 220 21.61 33.58 -2.49
N MET A 221 21.21 32.52 -3.22
CA MET A 221 20.23 32.60 -4.31
C MET A 221 18.82 32.27 -3.82
N LEU A 222 17.81 33.01 -4.29
CA LEU A 222 16.40 32.76 -3.96
C LEU A 222 15.95 31.37 -4.42
N VAL A 223 16.17 31.05 -5.69
CA VAL A 223 15.99 29.72 -6.26
C VAL A 223 17.38 29.16 -6.58
N PRO A 224 17.77 27.99 -6.02
CA PRO A 224 19.04 27.36 -6.33
C PRO A 224 19.08 26.87 -7.78
N SER A 225 20.26 26.57 -8.31
CA SER A 225 20.36 25.87 -9.59
C SER A 225 19.78 24.44 -9.47
N PRO A 226 19.28 23.86 -10.57
CA PRO A 226 18.88 22.46 -10.59
C PRO A 226 19.99 21.53 -10.11
N ILE A 227 19.62 20.41 -9.46
CA ILE A 227 20.56 19.37 -8.98
C ILE A 227 21.42 18.84 -10.14
N ASN A 228 20.86 18.79 -11.34
CA ASN A 228 21.55 18.52 -12.59
C ASN A 228 21.05 19.52 -13.65
N PRO A 229 21.91 20.09 -14.51
CA PRO A 229 21.50 21.05 -15.55
C PRO A 229 20.35 20.59 -16.47
N ARG A 230 20.12 19.28 -16.59
CA ARG A 230 19.05 18.67 -17.39
C ARG A 230 17.87 18.15 -16.56
N SER A 231 17.81 18.51 -15.28
CA SER A 231 16.78 18.06 -14.34
C SER A 231 15.83 19.19 -13.99
N SER A 232 14.59 18.84 -13.70
CA SER A 232 13.58 19.73 -13.11
C SER A 232 13.59 19.70 -11.58
N GLN A 233 14.62 19.10 -10.97
CA GLN A 233 14.72 18.95 -9.52
C GLN A 233 15.68 19.96 -8.92
N TYR A 234 15.27 20.55 -7.80
CA TYR A 234 15.97 21.56 -7.04
C TYR A 234 16.09 21.11 -5.58
N LEU A 235 17.12 21.59 -4.90
CA LEU A 235 17.31 21.36 -3.46
C LEU A 235 17.38 22.72 -2.76
N PHE A 236 16.28 23.12 -2.14
CA PHE A 236 16.18 24.38 -1.41
C PHE A 236 16.61 24.15 0.04
N PRO A 237 17.75 24.72 0.49
CA PRO A 237 18.06 24.78 1.92
C PRO A 237 17.13 25.80 2.59
N GLY A 238 16.66 25.47 3.79
CA GLY A 238 15.84 26.40 4.56
C GLY A 238 16.62 27.66 4.98
N ARG A 239 15.86 28.72 5.22
CA ARG A 239 16.35 30.04 5.65
C ARG A 239 15.83 30.38 7.04
N PRO A 240 16.42 31.36 7.76
CA PRO A 240 15.87 31.82 9.02
C PRO A 240 14.41 32.26 8.88
N TRP A 241 13.65 32.10 9.95
CA TRP A 241 12.24 32.49 10.02
C TRP A 241 12.00 33.89 9.48
N ASN A 242 10.97 34.03 8.64
CA ASN A 242 10.54 35.31 8.08
C ASN A 242 11.62 36.06 7.27
N GLN A 243 12.71 35.39 6.85
CA GLN A 243 13.74 36.04 6.02
C GLN A 243 13.20 36.43 4.63
N LEU A 244 12.29 35.63 4.09
CA LEU A 244 11.60 35.95 2.85
C LEU A 244 10.29 36.63 3.23
N ALA A 245 10.24 37.96 3.05
CA ALA A 245 8.98 38.67 3.13
C ALA A 245 8.00 38.09 2.11
N ALA A 246 6.71 38.05 2.46
CA ALA A 246 5.67 37.80 1.48
C ALA A 246 5.90 38.76 0.31
N PRO A 247 5.84 38.29 -0.95
CA PRO A 247 5.98 39.18 -2.09
C PRO A 247 5.01 40.34 -1.91
N THR A 248 5.53 41.56 -1.72
CA THR A 248 4.69 42.74 -1.71
C THR A 248 3.90 42.68 -3.00
N ALA A 249 2.57 42.66 -2.93
CA ALA A 249 1.72 42.55 -4.11
C ALA A 249 2.22 43.60 -5.11
N VAL A 250 2.96 43.16 -6.12
CA VAL A 250 3.44 44.05 -7.15
C VAL A 250 2.15 44.50 -7.81
N PRO A 251 1.81 45.80 -7.80
CA PRO A 251 0.66 46.27 -8.57
C PRO A 251 0.92 45.78 -9.99
N GLY A 252 0.15 44.78 -10.41
CA GLY A 252 0.36 44.12 -11.69
C GLY A 252 0.41 45.18 -12.78
N PRO A 253 1.17 44.98 -13.87
CA PRO A 253 1.07 45.88 -15.01
C PRO A 253 -0.42 46.05 -15.30
N THR A 254 -0.91 47.27 -15.16
CA THR A 254 -2.27 47.64 -15.53
C THR A 254 -2.31 47.37 -17.02
N LEU A 255 -2.80 46.18 -17.40
CA LEU A 255 -2.78 45.70 -18.77
C LEU A 255 -3.49 46.78 -19.60
N PRO A 256 -2.77 47.53 -20.45
CA PRO A 256 -3.36 48.66 -21.15
C PRO A 256 -4.36 48.10 -22.16
N GLY A 257 -5.65 48.27 -21.88
CA GLY A 257 -6.74 47.75 -22.70
C GLY A 257 -7.56 46.62 -22.06
N LEU A 258 -7.26 46.20 -20.82
CA LEU A 258 -8.32 45.67 -19.98
C LEU A 258 -9.04 46.88 -19.39
N GLU A 259 -10.10 47.32 -20.07
CA GLU A 259 -11.15 48.08 -19.38
C GLU A 259 -11.49 47.34 -18.08
N PRO A 260 -11.80 48.03 -16.98
CA PRO A 260 -12.28 47.37 -15.78
C PRO A 260 -13.32 46.35 -16.23
N PHE A 261 -13.06 45.06 -15.99
CA PHE A 261 -14.07 44.05 -16.23
C PHE A 261 -15.32 44.57 -15.53
N ASP A 262 -16.36 44.89 -16.30
CA ASP A 262 -17.65 45.21 -15.74
C ASP A 262 -17.95 44.05 -14.77
N GLU A 263 -18.22 44.36 -13.51
CA GLU A 263 -18.49 43.35 -12.47
C GLU A 263 -19.66 42.41 -12.85
N GLU A 264 -20.36 42.69 -13.94
CA GLU A 264 -21.36 41.83 -14.57
C GLU A 264 -20.76 40.57 -15.23
N ASP A 265 -19.50 40.58 -15.70
CA ASP A 265 -18.85 39.41 -16.35
C ASP A 265 -18.03 38.54 -15.37
N LEU A 266 -17.92 38.93 -14.10
CA LEU A 266 -17.33 38.12 -13.03
C LEU A 266 -18.34 37.21 -12.32
N VAL A 267 -19.57 37.12 -12.84
CA VAL A 267 -20.58 36.14 -12.42
C VAL A 267 -20.48 34.88 -13.30
N ILE A 268 -19.33 34.19 -13.25
CA ILE A 268 -19.21 32.79 -13.70
C ILE A 268 -18.88 31.91 -12.50
N PHE A 269 -19.60 32.11 -11.40
CA PHE A 269 -20.20 30.96 -10.76
C PHE A 269 -21.67 31.06 -11.11
N ASP A 270 -22.12 30.15 -11.96
CA ASP A 270 -23.53 29.97 -12.26
C ASP A 270 -24.27 29.98 -10.92
N ILE A 271 -25.22 30.90 -10.71
CA ILE A 271 -25.98 30.96 -9.46
C ILE A 271 -26.63 29.60 -9.18
N ASP A 272 -26.94 28.86 -10.24
CA ASP A 272 -27.38 27.48 -10.20
C ASP A 272 -26.33 26.52 -9.58
N GLN A 273 -25.02 26.69 -9.85
CA GLN A 273 -23.97 25.88 -9.20
C GLN A 273 -23.83 26.17 -7.71
N VAL A 274 -23.98 27.43 -7.28
CA VAL A 274 -23.94 27.77 -5.85
C VAL A 274 -25.17 27.18 -5.14
N THR A 275 -26.31 27.19 -5.81
CA THR A 275 -27.57 26.60 -5.31
C THR A 275 -27.49 25.07 -5.26
N ASP A 276 -26.86 24.44 -6.26
CA ASP A 276 -26.58 23.01 -6.29
C ASP A 276 -25.61 22.59 -5.20
N MET A 277 -24.55 23.37 -4.95
CA MET A 277 -23.60 23.11 -3.88
C MET A 277 -24.25 23.28 -2.50
N ALA A 278 -25.11 24.28 -2.31
CA ALA A 278 -25.88 24.44 -1.09
C ALA A 278 -26.84 23.26 -0.86
N THR A 279 -27.47 22.76 -1.92
CA THR A 279 -28.34 21.58 -1.89
C THR A 279 -27.56 20.31 -1.58
N ALA A 280 -26.36 20.15 -2.16
CA ALA A 280 -25.46 19.03 -1.88
C ALA A 280 -24.99 19.04 -0.42
N VAL A 281 -24.64 20.21 0.14
CA VAL A 281 -24.29 20.36 1.56
C VAL A 281 -25.48 20.03 2.46
N ALA A 282 -26.70 20.43 2.11
CA ALA A 282 -27.89 20.07 2.86
C ALA A 282 -28.17 18.56 2.84
N ARG A 283 -28.00 17.90 1.68
CA ARG A 283 -28.11 16.43 1.56
C ARG A 283 -27.03 15.71 2.37
N MET A 284 -25.80 16.20 2.34
CA MET A 284 -24.69 15.62 3.13
C MET A 284 -24.97 15.72 4.63
N LYS A 285 -25.49 16.85 5.12
CA LYS A 285 -25.88 17.02 6.53
C LYS A 285 -27.03 16.10 6.94
N ALA A 286 -28.03 15.91 6.06
CA ALA A 286 -29.12 14.97 6.30
C ALA A 286 -28.60 13.52 6.38
N ALA A 287 -27.71 13.13 5.46
CA ALA A 287 -27.08 11.81 5.48
C ALA A 287 -26.18 11.59 6.71
N GLU A 288 -25.52 12.64 7.22
CA GLU A 288 -24.73 12.58 8.45
C GLU A 288 -25.62 12.35 9.68
N ALA A 289 -26.80 12.97 9.73
CA ALA A 289 -27.77 12.75 10.79
C ALA A 289 -28.34 11.32 10.76
N GLU A 290 -28.66 10.79 9.58
CA GLU A 290 -29.13 9.40 9.40
C GLU A 290 -28.05 8.39 9.80
N ASN A 291 -26.79 8.61 9.39
CA ASN A 291 -25.68 7.77 9.80
C ASN A 291 -25.43 7.77 11.31
N LYS A 292 -25.69 8.89 11.98
CA LYS A 292 -25.61 8.98 13.44
C LYS A 292 -26.69 8.09 14.10
N GLU A 293 -27.93 8.16 13.62
CA GLU A 293 -29.04 7.33 14.12
C GLU A 293 -28.78 5.83 13.88
N LEU A 294 -28.22 5.47 12.73
CA LEU A 294 -27.84 4.08 12.43
C LEU A 294 -26.73 3.58 13.38
N ARG A 295 -25.74 4.42 13.72
CA ARG A 295 -24.71 4.06 14.70
C ARG A 295 -25.28 3.81 16.09
N GLU A 296 -26.17 4.69 16.55
CA GLU A 296 -26.87 4.52 17.83
C GLU A 296 -27.71 3.22 17.85
N THR A 297 -28.34 2.89 16.72
CA THR A 297 -29.09 1.62 16.57
C THR A 297 -28.18 0.40 16.61
N ILE A 298 -27.02 0.44 15.94
CA ILE A 298 -26.03 -0.66 15.96
C ILE A 298 -25.50 -0.88 17.37
N GLU A 299 -25.15 0.19 18.10
CA GLU A 299 -24.70 0.11 19.49
C GLU A 299 -25.79 -0.49 20.40
N SER A 300 -27.05 -0.10 20.21
CA SER A 300 -28.19 -0.67 20.94
C SER A 300 -28.36 -2.17 20.68
N LEU A 301 -28.27 -2.60 19.42
CA LEU A 301 -28.35 -4.02 19.05
C LEU A 301 -27.18 -4.83 19.60
N GLN A 302 -25.96 -4.28 19.62
CA GLN A 302 -24.80 -4.92 20.22
C GLN A 302 -24.96 -5.09 21.73
N ALA A 303 -25.47 -4.07 22.43
CA ALA A 303 -25.78 -4.16 23.85
C ALA A 303 -26.85 -5.22 24.15
N LEU A 304 -27.90 -5.29 23.33
CA LEU A 304 -28.94 -6.31 23.46
C LEU A 304 -28.39 -7.73 23.24
N ASN A 305 -27.53 -7.91 22.23
CA ASN A 305 -26.92 -9.21 21.96
C ASN A 305 -25.98 -9.64 23.10
N ALA A 306 -25.21 -8.71 23.66
CA ALA A 306 -24.38 -8.97 24.84
C ALA A 306 -25.23 -9.39 26.05
N GLN A 307 -26.38 -8.73 26.28
CA GLN A 307 -27.32 -9.11 27.34
C GLN A 307 -27.88 -10.52 27.12
N MET A 308 -28.31 -10.84 25.90
CA MET A 308 -28.80 -12.19 25.58
C MET A 308 -27.73 -13.26 25.84
N GLN A 309 -26.47 -12.99 25.51
CA GLN A 309 -25.37 -13.93 25.77
C GLN A 309 -25.16 -14.17 27.27
N LEU A 310 -25.28 -13.13 28.11
CA LEU A 310 -25.23 -13.27 29.57
C LEU A 310 -26.41 -14.11 30.09
N ASP A 311 -27.63 -13.83 29.63
CA ASP A 311 -28.83 -14.60 30.01
C ASP A 311 -28.70 -16.08 29.62
N PHE A 312 -28.12 -16.38 28.46
CA PHE A 312 -27.83 -17.76 28.04
C PHE A 312 -26.82 -18.44 28.96
N GLN A 313 -25.74 -17.77 29.32
CA GLN A 313 -24.72 -18.31 30.24
C GLN A 313 -25.29 -18.55 31.64
N ASP A 314 -26.11 -17.64 32.15
CA ASP A 314 -26.76 -17.82 33.46
C ASP A 314 -27.79 -18.96 33.42
N ARG A 315 -28.52 -19.13 32.32
CA ARG A 315 -29.42 -20.28 32.15
C ARG A 315 -28.66 -21.60 32.07
N GLU A 316 -27.55 -21.64 31.37
CA GLU A 316 -26.67 -22.82 31.31
C GLU A 316 -26.11 -23.16 32.69
N ARG A 317 -25.66 -22.16 33.46
CA ARG A 317 -25.21 -22.37 34.85
C ARG A 317 -26.32 -22.93 35.73
N SER A 318 -27.53 -22.37 35.65
CA SER A 318 -28.70 -22.85 36.40
C SER A 318 -29.08 -24.30 36.05
N LEU A 319 -29.03 -24.68 34.77
CA LEU A 319 -29.30 -26.06 34.34
C LEU A 319 -28.22 -27.03 34.84
N ASN A 320 -26.95 -26.62 34.84
CA ASN A 320 -25.86 -27.42 35.37
C ASN A 320 -25.99 -27.63 36.89
N GLU A 321 -26.38 -26.60 37.64
CA GLU A 321 -26.65 -26.71 39.09
C GLU A 321 -27.84 -27.65 39.38
N GLU A 322 -28.92 -27.56 38.59
CA GLU A 322 -30.08 -28.46 38.71
C GLU A 322 -29.70 -29.93 38.43
N LEU A 323 -28.87 -30.16 37.40
CA LEU A 323 -28.36 -31.48 37.07
C LEU A 323 -27.46 -32.04 38.17
N GLU A 324 -26.59 -31.22 38.76
CA GLU A 324 -25.73 -31.62 39.87
C GLU A 324 -26.55 -32.01 41.11
N MET A 325 -27.60 -31.25 41.42
CA MET A 325 -28.54 -31.58 42.51
C MET A 325 -29.27 -32.91 42.27
N MET A 326 -29.76 -33.17 41.05
CA MET A 326 -30.39 -34.45 40.71
C MET A 326 -29.41 -35.62 40.81
N THR A 327 -28.19 -35.47 40.30
CA THR A 327 -27.17 -36.52 40.30
C THR A 327 -26.74 -36.88 41.74
N THR A 328 -26.65 -35.89 42.62
CA THR A 328 -26.29 -36.08 44.03
C THR A 328 -27.38 -36.84 44.80
N SER A 329 -28.66 -36.64 44.46
CA SER A 329 -29.78 -37.37 45.08
C SER A 329 -29.88 -38.83 44.64
N VAL A 330 -29.48 -39.16 43.40
CA VAL A 330 -29.45 -40.55 42.91
C VAL A 330 -28.33 -41.37 43.57
N PHE A 331 -27.23 -40.74 43.97
CA PHE A 331 -26.09 -41.42 44.59
C PHE A 331 -26.29 -41.87 46.06
N LEU A 332 -27.42 -41.54 46.69
CA LEU A 332 -27.77 -42.01 48.04
C LEU A 332 -28.45 -43.39 48.07
N PHE A 333 -28.83 -43.98 46.93
CA PHE A 333 -29.22 -45.40 46.85
C PHE A 333 -27.99 -46.29 46.66
N ARG A 334 -27.21 -46.48 47.73
CA ARG A 334 -26.11 -47.46 47.78
C ARG A 334 -26.64 -48.89 47.60
N LEU A 335 -26.35 -49.51 46.46
CA LEU A 335 -26.29 -50.97 46.36
C LEU A 335 -25.10 -51.51 47.18
N PRO A 336 -25.23 -52.69 47.81
CA PRO A 336 -24.23 -53.22 48.71
C PRO A 336 -22.91 -53.57 48.00
N PRO A 337 -21.77 -53.49 48.70
CA PRO A 337 -20.46 -53.73 48.11
C PRO A 337 -20.28 -55.21 47.72
N THR A 338 -20.14 -55.48 46.43
CA THR A 338 -19.71 -56.79 45.92
C THR A 338 -18.25 -57.07 46.30
N PRO A 339 -17.91 -58.32 46.70
CA PRO A 339 -16.61 -58.65 47.24
C PRO A 339 -15.50 -58.71 46.19
N SER A 340 -14.32 -58.27 46.62
CA SER A 340 -13.04 -58.22 45.92
C SER A 340 -12.59 -59.59 45.39
N ARG A 341 -12.40 -59.70 44.07
CA ARG A 341 -11.81 -60.88 43.42
C ARG A 341 -10.35 -60.60 43.07
N ARG A 342 -9.46 -61.14 43.91
CA ARG A 342 -8.02 -61.35 43.66
C ARG A 342 -7.80 -61.95 42.25
N ARG A 343 -6.97 -61.30 41.42
CA ARG A 343 -6.35 -61.92 40.23
C ARG A 343 -4.84 -61.67 40.23
N ALA A 344 -4.14 -62.71 39.79
CA ALA A 344 -2.71 -62.97 39.84
C ALA A 344 -1.87 -62.07 38.88
N PRO A 345 -0.52 -62.04 39.01
CA PRO A 345 0.34 -61.19 38.20
C PRO A 345 0.64 -61.84 36.84
N PRO A 346 0.71 -61.08 35.73
CA PRO A 346 1.28 -61.57 34.49
C PRO A 346 2.73 -61.14 34.31
N THR A 347 3.43 -62.07 33.70
CA THR A 347 4.82 -62.15 33.32
C THR A 347 5.25 -61.04 32.35
N TYR A 348 6.49 -60.58 32.53
CA TYR A 348 7.26 -59.72 31.63
C TYR A 348 7.31 -60.30 30.19
N VAL A 349 6.91 -59.51 29.19
CA VAL A 349 7.30 -59.68 27.78
C VAL A 349 7.65 -58.31 27.22
N ALA A 350 8.77 -58.27 26.50
CA ALA A 350 9.42 -57.09 25.95
C ALA A 350 8.59 -56.35 24.88
N SER A 351 8.95 -55.07 24.70
CA SER A 351 8.42 -54.05 23.80
C SER A 351 8.18 -54.51 22.34
N PRO A 352 7.33 -53.78 21.61
CA PRO A 352 7.90 -52.69 20.82
C PRO A 352 7.14 -51.36 20.92
N THR A 353 7.92 -50.34 20.66
CA THR A 353 7.65 -48.90 20.53
C THR A 353 6.38 -48.59 19.73
N THR A 354 5.48 -47.79 20.31
CA THR A 354 4.41 -47.07 19.59
C THR A 354 4.41 -45.61 20.03
N PRO A 355 4.24 -44.63 19.12
CA PRO A 355 4.59 -43.24 19.36
C PRO A 355 3.45 -42.42 19.98
N ALA A 356 3.83 -41.25 20.49
CA ALA A 356 2.97 -40.27 21.12
C ALA A 356 1.81 -39.80 20.21
N LEU A 357 0.60 -39.87 20.76
CA LEU A 357 -0.60 -39.23 20.24
C LEU A 357 -0.59 -37.76 20.68
N TYR A 358 -0.04 -36.90 19.83
CA TYR A 358 -0.35 -35.46 19.84
C TYR A 358 -1.62 -35.22 19.02
N GLY A 359 -2.51 -34.39 19.56
CA GLY A 359 -3.73 -33.94 18.90
C GLY A 359 -3.42 -33.23 17.58
N LEU A 360 -3.95 -33.79 16.49
CA LEU A 360 -4.01 -33.16 15.19
C LEU A 360 -5.31 -32.35 15.11
N THR A 361 -5.20 -31.03 15.18
CA THR A 361 -6.13 -30.14 14.48
C THR A 361 -5.80 -30.23 13.00
N SER A 362 -6.69 -30.82 12.21
CA SER A 362 -6.55 -30.88 10.75
C SER A 362 -6.50 -29.48 10.15
N PRO A 363 -5.46 -29.10 9.40
CA PRO A 363 -5.60 -28.04 8.41
C PRO A 363 -6.45 -28.60 7.27
N ARG A 364 -7.50 -27.85 6.91
CA ARG A 364 -8.32 -28.05 5.73
C ARG A 364 -7.39 -28.17 4.51
N ARG A 365 -7.18 -29.39 3.99
CA ARG A 365 -6.52 -29.60 2.70
C ARG A 365 -7.36 -28.86 1.66
N GLY A 366 -6.81 -27.76 1.13
CA GLY A 366 -7.29 -27.20 -0.13
C GLY A 366 -7.23 -28.32 -1.17
N ILE A 367 -8.36 -28.56 -1.82
CA ILE A 367 -8.44 -29.38 -3.02
C ILE A 367 -7.44 -28.75 -3.98
N ALA A 368 -6.36 -29.46 -4.30
CA ALA A 368 -5.49 -29.07 -5.40
C ALA A 368 -6.37 -29.11 -6.65
N SER A 369 -6.66 -27.95 -7.23
CA SER A 369 -7.41 -27.85 -8.48
C SER A 369 -6.68 -28.70 -9.52
N ALA A 370 -7.37 -29.69 -10.08
CA ALA A 370 -6.87 -30.41 -11.23
C ALA A 370 -6.49 -29.39 -12.33
N PRO A 371 -5.43 -29.64 -13.11
CA PRO A 371 -5.06 -28.75 -14.21
C PRO A 371 -6.26 -28.65 -15.17
N LEU A 372 -6.79 -27.43 -15.35
CA LEU A 372 -7.86 -27.17 -16.30
C LEU A 372 -7.45 -27.69 -17.69
N ASN A 373 -8.24 -28.61 -18.26
CA ASN A 373 -8.13 -28.95 -19.67
C ASN A 373 -8.75 -27.80 -20.46
N THR A 374 -8.00 -27.14 -21.34
CA THR A 374 -8.49 -26.00 -22.13
C THR A 374 -8.48 -26.29 -23.63
N ALA A 375 -8.43 -27.58 -24.01
CA ALA A 375 -8.25 -27.98 -25.40
C ALA A 375 -9.45 -27.58 -26.27
N LEU A 376 -10.68 -27.82 -25.80
CA LEU A 376 -11.89 -27.49 -26.56
C LEU A 376 -12.08 -25.97 -26.65
N THR A 377 -11.79 -25.26 -25.55
CA THR A 377 -11.80 -23.79 -25.53
C THR A 377 -10.75 -23.19 -26.48
N ASP A 378 -9.54 -23.74 -26.52
CA ASP A 378 -8.47 -23.27 -27.41
C ASP A 378 -8.82 -23.51 -28.89
N ASP A 379 -9.35 -24.69 -29.22
CA ASP A 379 -9.79 -25.04 -30.58
C ASP A 379 -10.96 -24.14 -31.04
N PHE A 380 -11.92 -23.85 -30.15
CA PHE A 380 -13.04 -22.95 -30.44
C PHE A 380 -12.55 -21.52 -30.73
N LEU A 381 -11.64 -20.99 -29.89
CA LEU A 381 -11.09 -19.65 -30.08
C LEU A 381 -10.27 -19.55 -31.38
N GLU A 382 -9.53 -20.59 -31.75
CA GLU A 382 -8.82 -20.62 -33.03
C GLU A 382 -9.78 -20.68 -34.23
N PHE A 383 -10.79 -21.54 -34.17
CA PHE A 383 -11.79 -21.70 -35.25
C PHE A 383 -12.52 -20.39 -35.56
N HIS A 384 -12.83 -19.59 -34.52
CA HIS A 384 -13.52 -18.31 -34.67
C HIS A 384 -12.59 -17.10 -34.83
N ALA A 385 -11.28 -17.31 -34.98
CA ALA A 385 -10.26 -16.25 -35.05
C ALA A 385 -10.27 -15.29 -33.84
N LEU A 386 -10.60 -15.82 -32.65
CA LEU A 386 -10.67 -15.14 -31.37
C LEU A 386 -9.48 -15.46 -30.45
N SER A 387 -8.38 -15.99 -30.98
CA SER A 387 -7.20 -16.41 -30.20
C SER A 387 -6.61 -15.30 -29.32
N SER A 388 -6.83 -14.02 -29.65
CA SER A 388 -6.43 -12.88 -28.81
C SER A 388 -7.18 -12.78 -27.48
N LEU A 389 -8.32 -13.46 -27.32
CA LEU A 389 -9.14 -13.46 -26.10
C LEU A 389 -8.76 -14.58 -25.14
N ARG A 390 -7.86 -15.49 -25.54
CA ARG A 390 -7.47 -16.69 -24.77
C ARG A 390 -7.14 -16.41 -23.31
N ASP A 391 -6.30 -15.42 -23.05
CA ASP A 391 -5.87 -15.11 -21.68
C ASP A 391 -7.02 -14.56 -20.81
N ALA A 392 -7.94 -13.80 -21.40
CA ALA A 392 -9.13 -13.30 -20.70
C ALA A 392 -10.10 -14.44 -20.37
N VAL A 393 -10.31 -15.36 -21.30
CA VAL A 393 -11.16 -16.55 -21.14
C VAL A 393 -10.62 -17.48 -20.06
N ILE A 394 -9.30 -17.72 -20.03
CA ILE A 394 -8.62 -18.51 -18.97
C ILE A 394 -8.78 -17.83 -17.59
N LEU A 395 -8.70 -16.50 -17.54
CA LEU A 395 -8.83 -15.75 -16.29
C LEU A 395 -10.26 -15.84 -15.74
N ILE A 396 -11.27 -15.76 -16.62
CA ILE A 396 -12.68 -15.98 -16.28
C ILE A 396 -12.90 -17.39 -15.72
N LEU A 397 -12.41 -18.43 -16.40
CA LEU A 397 -12.51 -19.84 -15.96
C LEU A 397 -11.93 -20.10 -14.58
N ARG A 398 -10.85 -19.38 -14.22
CA ARG A 398 -10.16 -19.59 -12.94
C ARG A 398 -10.80 -18.87 -11.76
N HIS A 399 -11.56 -17.80 -12.01
CA HIS A 399 -11.90 -16.84 -10.96
C HIS A 399 -13.39 -16.49 -10.87
N ILE A 400 -14.19 -16.80 -11.89
CA ILE A 400 -15.62 -16.49 -11.92
C ILE A 400 -16.40 -17.79 -11.79
N SER A 401 -17.42 -17.82 -10.94
CA SER A 401 -18.27 -19.02 -10.81
C SER A 401 -19.00 -19.28 -12.14
N SER A 402 -19.26 -20.55 -12.45
CA SER A 402 -19.94 -21.00 -13.68
C SER A 402 -21.35 -20.39 -13.88
N VAL A 403 -21.89 -19.73 -12.86
CA VAL A 403 -23.21 -19.07 -12.93
C VAL A 403 -23.14 -17.68 -13.57
N HIS A 404 -21.98 -17.00 -13.56
CA HIS A 404 -21.89 -15.57 -13.92
C HIS A 404 -21.03 -15.23 -15.14
N TRP A 405 -20.19 -16.16 -15.58
CA TRP A 405 -19.30 -15.95 -16.73
C TRP A 405 -19.98 -15.64 -18.08
N LYS A 406 -21.22 -16.13 -18.35
CA LYS A 406 -21.95 -15.82 -19.59
C LYS A 406 -22.24 -14.32 -19.70
N ASP A 407 -22.60 -13.68 -18.58
CA ASP A 407 -22.89 -12.26 -18.52
C ASP A 407 -21.62 -11.41 -18.69
N GLU A 408 -20.47 -11.91 -18.21
CA GLU A 408 -19.16 -11.26 -18.36
C GLU A 408 -18.58 -11.42 -19.77
N LEU A 409 -18.76 -12.59 -20.40
CA LEU A 409 -18.38 -12.83 -21.79
C LEU A 409 -19.18 -11.97 -22.77
N ALA A 410 -20.48 -11.77 -22.49
CA ALA A 410 -21.32 -10.86 -23.27
C ALA A 410 -20.86 -9.39 -23.17
N GLN A 411 -20.28 -9.00 -22.04
CA GLN A 411 -19.74 -7.66 -21.82
C GLN A 411 -18.37 -7.44 -22.48
N LEU A 412 -17.63 -8.51 -22.78
CA LEU A 412 -16.38 -8.41 -23.53
C LEU A 412 -16.66 -8.05 -24.99
N ASN A 413 -16.50 -6.77 -25.30
CA ASN A 413 -16.37 -6.24 -26.66
C ASN A 413 -17.61 -6.45 -27.56
N ASN A 414 -18.82 -6.44 -26.98
CA ASN A 414 -20.09 -6.68 -27.67
C ASN A 414 -20.10 -7.99 -28.46
N MET A 415 -19.67 -9.09 -27.82
CA MET A 415 -19.61 -10.39 -28.46
C MET A 415 -21.02 -10.84 -28.91
N PRO A 416 -21.19 -11.29 -30.16
CA PRO A 416 -22.45 -11.87 -30.64
C PRO A 416 -22.95 -13.01 -29.73
N ALA A 417 -24.25 -13.06 -29.47
CA ALA A 417 -24.84 -14.00 -28.51
C ALA A 417 -24.59 -15.48 -28.88
N ASP A 418 -24.55 -15.79 -30.17
CA ASP A 418 -24.21 -17.11 -30.71
C ASP A 418 -22.76 -17.52 -30.43
N LEU A 419 -21.83 -16.57 -30.46
CA LEU A 419 -20.42 -16.80 -30.07
C LEU A 419 -20.27 -16.99 -28.56
N VAL A 420 -21.02 -16.22 -27.75
CA VAL A 420 -21.04 -16.39 -26.29
C VAL A 420 -21.60 -17.77 -25.91
N GLU A 421 -22.67 -18.22 -26.58
CA GLU A 421 -23.27 -19.53 -26.37
C GLU A 421 -22.34 -20.68 -26.81
N GLY A 422 -21.71 -20.55 -27.98
CA GLY A 422 -20.72 -21.52 -28.47
C GLY A 422 -19.50 -21.65 -27.54
N LEU A 423 -18.98 -20.51 -27.07
CA LEU A 423 -17.84 -20.48 -26.16
C LEU A 423 -18.21 -21.06 -24.79
N ALA A 424 -19.39 -20.73 -24.26
CA ALA A 424 -19.87 -21.28 -23.00
C ALA A 424 -20.05 -22.81 -23.07
N ASN A 425 -20.56 -23.34 -24.18
CA ASN A 425 -20.69 -24.78 -24.37
C ASN A 425 -19.33 -25.49 -24.43
N ALA A 426 -18.37 -24.93 -25.17
CA ALA A 426 -17.00 -25.49 -25.25
C ALA A 426 -16.32 -25.51 -23.87
N MET A 427 -16.55 -24.47 -23.08
CA MET A 427 -15.98 -24.36 -21.76
C MET A 427 -16.73 -25.21 -20.70
N ASP A 428 -18.05 -25.41 -20.81
CA ASP A 428 -18.81 -26.31 -19.92
C ASP A 428 -18.37 -27.77 -20.13
N GLU A 429 -18.04 -28.16 -21.36
CA GLU A 429 -17.44 -29.47 -21.67
C GLU A 429 -16.04 -29.63 -21.05
N ASP A 430 -15.18 -28.61 -21.15
CA ASP A 430 -13.85 -28.59 -20.52
C ASP A 430 -13.91 -28.65 -18.97
N VAL A 431 -14.98 -28.13 -18.35
CA VAL A 431 -15.21 -28.17 -16.89
C VAL A 431 -15.74 -29.53 -16.43
N HIS A 432 -16.51 -30.24 -17.26
CA HIS A 432 -17.06 -31.56 -16.94
C HIS A 432 -16.05 -32.72 -17.07
N ASP A 433 -14.95 -32.50 -17.80
CA ASP A 433 -13.85 -33.45 -17.94
C ASP A 433 -12.80 -33.36 -16.78
N LEU A 434 -13.05 -32.54 -15.75
CA LEU A 434 -12.27 -32.42 -14.51
C LEU A 434 -12.90 -33.20 -13.35
#